data_AF-A0A0Q7YEH9-F1
#
_entry.id   AF-A0A0Q7YEH9-F1
#
_cell.length_a   1.000
_cell.length_b   1.000
_cell.length_c   1.000
_cell.angle_alpha   90.00
_cell.angle_beta   90.00
_cell.angle_gamma   90.00
#
_symmetry.space_group_name_H-M   'P 1'
#
loop_
_entity.id
_entity.type
_entity.pdbx_description
1 polymer ?
#
loop_
_entity_poly.entity_id
_entity_poly.type
_entity_poly.pdbx_seq_one_letter_code
_entity_poly.pdbx_strand_id
1 'polypeptide(L)'
;MTNNIISLKPFIDRMADEERNRDAYFDEMEQLRQTELEQEEIWRQQRAIHGFPGEDDIPVEDGYRYFDPDDPDHIMAAFDRLIEQQKAEDIEAAEALAIIKGLLDRFVPPEEAAAEPELEIRDPHPDEPLTLFEVVCLPELGGQLYVGKNVPGKVGPNITVKTLRNAISRGQLAVFRPNEKNLYVTRLMIKEWLHLCQEKSKNPVSLNESPVTTKRASSLTKAPGSSSTTENRLRQDALSLLTKNLR
;
A
#
# COMPACT_ATOMS: atom_id res chain seq x y z
N MET A 1 -11.73 -35.07 62.10
CA MET A 1 -12.46 -34.94 60.82
C MET A 1 -12.44 -33.47 60.44
N THR A 2 -11.54 -33.06 59.56
CA THR A 2 -11.43 -31.68 59.10
C THR A 2 -12.40 -31.48 57.95
N ASN A 3 -13.43 -30.68 58.16
CA ASN A 3 -14.39 -30.33 57.11
C ASN A 3 -13.68 -29.48 56.05
N ASN A 4 -13.40 -30.08 54.88
CA ASN A 4 -12.96 -29.37 53.70
C ASN A 4 -14.15 -28.58 53.14
N ILE A 5 -14.31 -27.33 53.60
CA ILE A 5 -15.27 -26.41 53.01
C ILE A 5 -14.64 -25.90 51.70
N ILE A 6 -15.16 -26.38 50.58
CA ILE A 6 -14.77 -25.89 49.25
C ILE A 6 -15.32 -24.47 49.09
N SER A 7 -14.43 -23.49 48.91
CA SER A 7 -14.83 -22.10 48.65
C SER A 7 -15.37 -21.97 47.23
N LEU A 8 -16.65 -21.60 47.11
CA LEU A 8 -17.30 -21.33 45.82
C LEU A 8 -17.05 -19.92 45.28
N LYS A 9 -16.35 -19.06 46.02
CA LYS A 9 -16.12 -17.66 45.61
C LYS A 9 -15.51 -17.51 44.21
N PRO A 10 -14.45 -18.26 43.82
CA PRO A 10 -13.86 -18.11 42.49
C PRO A 10 -14.81 -18.48 41.34
N PHE A 11 -15.79 -19.36 41.61
CA PHE A 11 -16.81 -19.72 40.62
C PHE A 11 -17.86 -18.62 40.48
N ILE A 12 -18.32 -18.05 41.61
CA ILE A 12 -19.28 -16.94 41.62
C ILE A 12 -18.67 -15.69 40.94
N ASP A 13 -17.41 -15.37 41.25
CA ASP A 13 -16.72 -14.22 40.64
C ASP A 13 -16.58 -14.40 39.12
N ARG A 14 -16.25 -15.62 38.65
CA ARG A 14 -16.18 -15.94 37.22
C ARG A 14 -17.53 -15.77 36.52
N MET A 15 -18.61 -16.26 37.12
CA MET A 15 -19.96 -16.10 36.57
C MET A 15 -20.35 -14.62 36.47
N ALA A 16 -20.03 -13.82 37.48
CA ALA A 16 -20.30 -12.38 37.48
C ALA A 16 -19.44 -11.60 36.48
N ASP A 17 -18.21 -12.04 36.20
CA ASP A 17 -17.37 -11.49 35.13
C ASP A 17 -17.89 -11.89 33.74
N GLU A 18 -18.37 -13.12 33.56
CA GLU A 18 -18.98 -13.59 32.30
C GLU A 18 -20.27 -12.83 31.97
N GLU A 19 -21.13 -12.58 32.95
CA GLU A 19 -22.34 -11.75 32.77
C GLU A 19 -21.98 -10.32 32.36
N ARG A 20 -21.01 -9.69 33.04
CA ARG A 20 -20.54 -8.34 32.69
C ARG A 20 -19.95 -8.27 31.29
N ASN A 21 -19.17 -9.28 30.89
CA ASN A 21 -18.62 -9.34 29.53
C ASN A 21 -19.72 -9.51 28.47
N ARG A 22 -20.75 -10.31 28.77
CA ARG A 22 -21.88 -10.50 27.86
C ARG A 22 -22.68 -9.22 27.67
N ASP A 23 -22.95 -8.50 28.76
CA ASP A 23 -23.70 -7.26 28.70
C ASP A 23 -22.91 -6.18 27.95
N ALA A 24 -21.60 -6.06 28.20
CA ALA A 24 -20.72 -5.16 27.45
C ALA A 24 -20.69 -5.46 25.94
N TYR A 25 -20.72 -6.74 25.55
CA TYR A 25 -20.80 -7.15 24.14
C TYR A 25 -22.12 -6.71 23.48
N PHE A 26 -23.25 -6.84 24.19
CA PHE A 26 -24.54 -6.40 23.66
C PHE A 26 -24.61 -4.87 23.51
N ASP A 27 -24.07 -4.13 24.49
CA ASP A 27 -23.98 -2.68 24.41
C ASP A 27 -23.13 -2.22 23.21
N GLU A 28 -21.99 -2.89 22.96
CA GLU A 28 -21.14 -2.61 21.79
C GLU A 28 -21.87 -2.89 20.46
N MET A 29 -22.62 -4.00 20.38
CA MET A 29 -23.42 -4.33 19.19
C MET A 29 -24.58 -3.35 18.95
N GLU A 30 -25.20 -2.83 20.01
CA GLU A 30 -26.25 -1.83 19.91
C GLU A 30 -25.68 -0.47 19.46
N GLN A 31 -24.51 -0.08 19.96
CA GLN A 31 -23.79 1.11 19.50
C GLN A 31 -23.43 1.00 18.01
N LEU A 32 -22.89 -0.15 17.57
CA LEU A 32 -22.58 -0.38 16.15
C LEU A 32 -23.82 -0.22 15.27
N ARG A 33 -24.95 -0.83 15.67
CA ARG A 33 -26.22 -0.69 14.94
C ARG A 33 -26.69 0.77 14.86
N GLN A 34 -26.57 1.52 15.95
CA GLN A 34 -26.93 2.94 15.95
C GLN A 34 -26.04 3.73 14.99
N THR A 35 -24.72 3.49 14.99
CA THR A 35 -23.82 4.17 14.04
C THR A 35 -24.10 3.82 12.58
N GLU A 36 -24.51 2.58 12.30
CA GLU A 36 -24.90 2.15 10.96
C GLU A 36 -26.18 2.87 10.49
N LEU A 37 -27.19 2.98 11.36
CA LEU A 37 -28.41 3.73 11.08
C LEU A 37 -28.14 5.22 10.84
N GLU A 38 -27.27 5.83 11.64
CA GLU A 38 -26.84 7.23 11.44
C GLU A 38 -26.14 7.41 10.10
N GLN A 39 -25.26 6.48 9.70
CA GLN A 39 -24.61 6.51 8.39
C GLN A 39 -25.61 6.36 7.25
N GLU A 40 -26.55 5.42 7.34
CA GLU A 40 -27.62 5.25 6.36
C GLU A 40 -28.48 6.51 6.21
N GLU A 41 -28.77 7.20 7.31
CA GLU A 41 -29.52 8.44 7.30
C GLU A 41 -28.73 9.58 6.63
N ILE A 42 -27.43 9.70 6.91
CA ILE A 42 -26.54 10.64 6.22
C ILE A 42 -26.53 10.36 4.72
N TRP A 43 -26.40 9.10 4.31
CA TRP A 43 -26.45 8.71 2.90
C TRP A 43 -27.80 9.01 2.25
N ARG A 44 -28.92 8.81 2.97
CA ARG A 44 -30.25 9.16 2.50
C ARG A 44 -30.38 10.67 2.28
N GLN A 45 -29.89 11.50 3.21
CA GLN A 45 -29.89 12.94 3.07
C GLN A 45 -29.00 13.41 1.90
N GLN A 46 -27.81 12.85 1.75
CA GLN A 46 -26.93 13.17 0.61
C GLN A 46 -27.58 12.82 -0.73
N ARG A 47 -28.23 11.65 -0.84
CA ARG A 47 -28.98 11.27 -2.05
C ARG A 47 -30.09 12.26 -2.38
N ALA A 48 -30.87 12.68 -1.37
CA ALA A 48 -31.93 13.67 -1.54
C ALA A 48 -31.40 15.03 -2.02
N ILE A 49 -30.24 15.48 -1.52
CA ILE A 49 -29.60 16.74 -1.95
C ILE A 49 -29.12 16.66 -3.40
N HIS A 50 -28.55 15.53 -3.80
CA HIS A 50 -27.97 15.34 -5.13
C HIS A 50 -28.97 14.86 -6.19
N GLY A 51 -30.25 14.66 -5.83
CA GLY A 51 -31.28 14.22 -6.76
C GLY A 51 -31.11 12.78 -7.24
N PHE A 52 -30.37 11.94 -6.50
CA PHE A 52 -30.32 10.51 -6.78
C PHE A 52 -31.60 9.86 -6.24
N PRO A 53 -32.44 9.24 -7.10
CA PRO A 53 -33.63 8.53 -6.64
C PRO A 53 -33.23 7.41 -5.66
N GLY A 54 -34.02 7.19 -4.62
CA GLY A 54 -33.84 6.02 -3.76
C GLY A 54 -34.03 4.73 -4.57
N GLU A 55 -33.52 3.60 -4.07
CA GLU A 55 -33.78 2.28 -4.70
C GLU A 55 -35.29 2.00 -4.83
N ASP A 56 -36.12 2.62 -3.98
CA ASP A 56 -37.58 2.53 -4.01
C ASP A 56 -38.26 3.50 -4.99
N ASP A 57 -37.54 4.50 -5.50
CA ASP A 57 -38.08 5.56 -6.38
C ASP A 57 -37.72 5.33 -7.86
N ILE A 58 -37.08 4.21 -8.22
CA ILE A 58 -36.89 3.85 -9.63
C ILE A 58 -38.27 3.37 -10.12
N PRO A 59 -38.99 4.16 -10.95
CA PRO A 59 -40.18 3.63 -11.58
C PRO A 59 -39.71 2.45 -12.43
N VAL A 60 -40.31 1.29 -12.23
CA VAL A 60 -40.08 0.06 -13.02
C VAL A 60 -40.70 0.23 -14.42
N GLU A 61 -40.52 1.40 -15.03
CA GLU A 61 -40.94 1.78 -16.37
C GLU A 61 -39.80 1.70 -17.38
N ASP A 62 -38.55 1.53 -16.93
CA ASP A 62 -37.47 1.14 -17.84
C ASP A 62 -37.50 -0.38 -17.98
N GLY A 63 -38.12 -0.84 -19.08
CA GLY A 63 -37.48 -1.66 -20.13
C GLY A 63 -36.76 -2.97 -19.80
N TYR A 64 -36.46 -3.28 -18.54
CA TYR A 64 -36.01 -4.57 -18.05
C TYR A 64 -37.21 -5.52 -18.04
N ARG A 65 -37.76 -5.76 -19.24
CA ARG A 65 -38.48 -6.99 -19.53
C ARG A 65 -37.59 -8.12 -19.03
N TYR A 66 -38.16 -8.97 -18.18
CA TYR A 66 -37.60 -10.23 -17.77
C TYR A 66 -36.72 -10.79 -18.88
N PHE A 67 -35.40 -10.78 -18.66
CA PHE A 67 -34.48 -11.50 -19.52
C PHE A 67 -34.92 -12.96 -19.44
N ASP A 68 -35.56 -13.46 -20.50
CA ASP A 68 -35.78 -14.88 -20.66
C ASP A 68 -34.44 -15.48 -21.11
N PRO A 69 -33.71 -16.18 -20.22
CA PRO A 69 -32.39 -16.72 -20.56
C PRO A 69 -32.46 -17.79 -21.67
N ASP A 70 -33.66 -18.27 -22.00
CA ASP A 70 -33.89 -19.31 -23.00
C ASP A 70 -34.18 -18.75 -24.41
N ASP A 71 -34.20 -17.42 -24.60
CA ASP A 71 -34.32 -16.77 -25.92
C ASP A 71 -32.97 -16.16 -26.38
N PRO A 72 -32.09 -16.96 -27.01
CA PRO A 72 -30.77 -16.50 -27.43
C PRO A 72 -30.83 -15.40 -28.48
N ASP A 73 -31.87 -15.37 -29.33
CA ASP A 73 -32.01 -14.35 -30.36
C ASP A 73 -32.30 -12.99 -29.74
N HIS A 74 -33.13 -12.95 -28.69
CA HIS A 74 -33.37 -11.74 -27.92
C HIS A 74 -32.12 -11.25 -27.19
N ILE A 75 -31.35 -12.16 -26.58
CA ILE A 75 -30.10 -11.83 -25.89
C ILE A 75 -29.07 -11.25 -26.86
N MET A 76 -28.89 -11.88 -28.03
CA MET A 76 -27.97 -11.39 -29.05
C MET A 76 -28.39 -10.02 -29.58
N ALA A 77 -29.69 -9.80 -29.81
CA ALA A 77 -30.19 -8.50 -30.24
C ALA A 77 -30.02 -7.41 -29.17
N ALA A 78 -30.17 -7.73 -27.88
CA ALA A 78 -29.92 -6.81 -26.78
C ALA A 78 -28.43 -6.48 -26.66
N PHE A 79 -27.57 -7.47 -26.81
CA PHE A 79 -26.12 -7.29 -26.80
C PHE A 79 -25.63 -6.41 -27.96
N ASP A 80 -26.15 -6.62 -29.17
CA ASP A 80 -25.81 -5.78 -30.33
C ASP A 80 -26.23 -4.32 -30.11
N ARG A 81 -27.41 -4.07 -29.52
CA ARG A 81 -27.84 -2.71 -29.16
C ARG A 81 -26.90 -2.07 -28.14
N LEU A 82 -26.44 -2.84 -27.16
CA LEU A 82 -25.51 -2.35 -26.14
C LEU A 82 -24.15 -2.01 -26.74
N ILE A 83 -23.66 -2.80 -27.70
CA ILE A 83 -22.44 -2.48 -28.45
C ILE A 83 -22.61 -1.19 -29.25
N GLU A 84 -23.72 -1.03 -29.97
CA GLU A 84 -23.95 0.19 -30.76
C GLU A 84 -24.12 1.42 -29.87
N GLN A 85 -24.76 1.28 -28.71
CA GLN A 85 -24.83 2.35 -27.71
C GLN A 85 -23.44 2.73 -27.20
N GLN A 86 -22.62 1.75 -26.79
CA GLN A 86 -21.26 2.02 -26.32
C GLN A 86 -20.41 2.73 -27.37
N LYS A 87 -20.51 2.33 -28.65
CA LYS A 87 -19.80 3.00 -29.74
C LYS A 87 -20.22 4.46 -29.88
N ALA A 88 -21.52 4.75 -29.77
CA ALA A 88 -22.03 6.12 -29.84
C ALA A 88 -21.51 6.97 -28.67
N GLU A 89 -21.53 6.42 -27.46
CA GLU A 89 -21.00 7.06 -26.25
C GLU A 89 -19.49 7.31 -26.35
N ASP A 90 -18.72 6.36 -26.88
CA ASP A 90 -17.27 6.51 -27.08
C ASP A 90 -16.95 7.63 -28.10
N ILE A 91 -17.76 7.76 -29.15
CA ILE A 91 -17.65 8.85 -30.14
C ILE A 91 -17.93 10.19 -29.46
N GLU A 92 -19.02 10.30 -28.72
CA GLU A 92 -19.38 11.52 -27.99
C GLU A 92 -18.30 11.91 -26.97
N ALA A 93 -17.76 10.93 -26.23
CA ALA A 93 -16.67 11.14 -25.29
C ALA A 93 -15.40 11.63 -25.99
N ALA A 94 -15.05 11.06 -27.15
CA ALA A 94 -13.91 11.51 -27.95
C ALA A 94 -14.09 12.95 -28.45
N GLU A 95 -15.29 13.33 -28.88
CA GLU A 95 -15.62 14.69 -29.28
C GLU A 95 -15.51 15.68 -28.11
N ALA A 96 -16.05 15.32 -26.94
CA ALA A 96 -15.93 16.13 -25.73
C ALA A 96 -14.46 16.32 -25.30
N LEU A 97 -13.66 15.26 -25.35
CA LEU A 97 -12.22 15.33 -25.07
C LEU A 97 -11.49 16.22 -26.08
N ALA A 98 -11.87 16.18 -27.36
CA ALA A 98 -11.29 17.06 -28.37
C ALA A 98 -11.59 18.54 -28.08
N ILE A 99 -12.81 18.86 -27.63
CA ILE A 99 -13.21 20.22 -27.21
C ILE A 99 -12.40 20.66 -25.98
N ILE A 100 -12.30 19.81 -24.96
CA ILE A 100 -11.54 20.10 -23.73
C ILE A 100 -10.07 20.34 -24.08
N LYS A 101 -9.48 19.52 -24.94
CA LYS A 101 -8.10 19.68 -25.40
C LYS A 101 -7.92 21.01 -26.14
N GLY A 102 -8.81 21.35 -27.05
CA GLY A 102 -8.76 22.64 -27.76
C GLY A 102 -8.92 23.85 -26.83
N LEU A 103 -9.73 23.73 -25.78
CA LEU A 103 -9.83 24.76 -24.74
C LEU A 103 -8.53 24.86 -23.94
N LEU A 104 -7.96 23.74 -23.51
CA LEU A 104 -6.68 23.71 -22.78
C LEU A 104 -5.54 24.29 -23.61
N ASP A 105 -5.44 23.92 -24.89
CA ASP A 105 -4.43 24.44 -25.82
C ASP A 105 -4.54 25.96 -26.01
N ARG A 106 -5.73 26.56 -25.77
CA ARG A 106 -5.93 28.01 -25.79
C ARG A 106 -5.47 28.71 -24.51
N PHE A 107 -5.48 28.01 -23.38
CA PHE A 107 -5.01 28.52 -22.09
C PHE A 107 -3.53 28.25 -21.84
N VAL A 108 -2.93 27.30 -22.58
CA VAL A 108 -1.48 27.19 -22.70
C VAL A 108 -1.03 28.43 -23.49
N PRO A 109 -0.30 29.39 -22.88
CA PRO A 109 0.33 30.45 -23.65
C PRO A 109 1.16 29.80 -24.76
N PRO A 110 1.33 30.43 -25.93
CA PRO A 110 2.33 29.98 -26.89
C PRO A 110 3.69 30.14 -26.22
N GLU A 111 4.09 29.13 -25.46
CA GLU A 111 5.39 29.00 -24.85
C GLU A 111 6.35 29.02 -26.02
N GLU A 112 7.13 30.09 -26.08
CA GLU A 112 8.36 30.17 -26.85
C GLU A 112 8.99 28.78 -26.86
N ALA A 113 9.07 28.18 -28.06
CA ALA A 113 9.70 26.89 -28.34
C ALA A 113 10.51 26.38 -27.16
N ALA A 114 9.89 25.57 -26.30
CA ALA A 114 10.45 25.16 -25.03
C ALA A 114 11.82 24.53 -25.27
N ALA A 115 12.87 25.33 -25.08
CA ALA A 115 14.13 24.83 -24.61
C ALA A 115 13.76 24.00 -23.39
N GLU A 116 14.06 22.69 -23.43
CA GLU A 116 13.95 21.85 -22.23
C GLU A 116 14.48 22.69 -21.07
N PRO A 117 13.69 22.91 -19.99
CA PRO A 117 14.16 23.75 -18.90
C PRO A 117 15.53 23.21 -18.53
N GLU A 118 16.59 23.99 -18.75
CA GLU A 118 17.94 23.55 -18.47
C GLU A 118 17.95 23.23 -16.98
N LEU A 119 17.79 21.94 -16.66
CA LEU A 119 17.67 21.50 -15.30
C LEU A 119 19.04 21.72 -14.69
N GLU A 120 19.16 22.80 -13.93
CA GLU A 120 20.41 23.17 -13.29
C GLU A 120 20.85 22.01 -12.39
N ILE A 121 22.05 21.52 -12.65
CA ILE A 121 22.62 20.42 -11.88
C ILE A 121 22.93 20.95 -10.48
N ARG A 122 22.34 20.31 -9.47
CA ARG A 122 22.64 20.61 -8.07
C ARG A 122 23.88 19.82 -7.65
N ASP A 123 24.95 20.53 -7.28
CA ASP A 123 26.14 19.92 -6.66
C ASP A 123 26.13 20.22 -5.14
N PRO A 124 25.57 19.32 -4.31
CA PRO A 124 25.47 19.55 -2.88
C PRO A 124 26.85 19.53 -2.20
N HIS A 125 26.98 20.33 -1.13
CA HIS A 125 28.22 20.41 -0.36
C HIS A 125 28.55 19.04 0.27
N PRO A 126 29.84 18.65 0.39
CA PRO A 126 30.25 17.34 0.94
C PRO A 126 29.62 16.98 2.29
N ASP A 127 29.44 17.97 3.16
CA ASP A 127 28.87 17.84 4.52
C ASP A 127 27.37 18.12 4.59
N GLU A 128 26.71 18.40 3.47
CA GLU A 128 25.28 18.67 3.44
C GLU A 128 24.48 17.40 3.78
N PRO A 129 23.53 17.45 4.72
CA PRO A 129 22.71 16.30 5.05
C PRO A 129 21.67 16.05 3.94
N LEU A 130 21.83 14.95 3.22
CA LEU A 130 20.94 14.57 2.12
C LEU A 130 20.00 13.44 2.55
N THR A 131 18.78 13.46 2.03
CA THR A 131 17.85 12.34 2.20
C THR A 131 18.28 11.13 1.38
N LEU A 132 17.86 9.93 1.77
CA LEU A 132 18.22 8.71 1.02
C LEU A 132 17.78 8.73 -0.45
N PHE A 133 16.71 9.47 -0.78
CA PHE A 133 16.27 9.64 -2.16
C PHE A 133 17.22 10.54 -2.96
N GLU A 134 17.65 11.67 -2.40
CA GLU A 134 18.64 12.55 -3.03
C GLU A 134 20.01 11.89 -3.17
N VAL A 135 20.42 11.11 -2.16
CA VAL A 135 21.70 10.40 -2.15
C VAL A 135 21.84 9.45 -3.34
N VAL A 136 20.77 8.74 -3.70
CA VAL A 136 20.78 7.80 -4.85
C VAL A 136 20.96 8.51 -6.19
N CYS A 137 20.68 9.82 -6.24
CA CYS A 137 20.86 10.67 -7.40
C CYS A 137 22.24 11.36 -7.43
N LEU A 138 23.15 11.01 -6.51
CA LEU A 138 24.50 11.58 -6.51
C LEU A 138 25.33 11.07 -7.71
N PRO A 139 26.24 11.92 -8.24
CA PRO A 139 27.11 11.55 -9.35
C PRO A 139 28.05 10.39 -9.00
N GLU A 140 28.43 10.23 -7.73
CA GLU A 140 29.24 9.09 -7.25
C GLU A 140 28.58 7.73 -7.48
N LEU A 141 27.25 7.69 -7.54
CA LEU A 141 26.47 6.47 -7.77
C LEU A 141 26.03 6.33 -9.23
N GLY A 142 26.44 7.26 -10.10
CA GLY A 142 26.02 7.35 -11.49
C GLY A 142 24.65 8.02 -11.69
N GLY A 143 24.18 8.78 -10.70
CA GLY A 143 22.97 9.60 -10.78
C GLY A 143 23.23 11.05 -11.12
N GLN A 144 22.17 11.85 -11.22
CA GLN A 144 22.24 13.30 -11.37
C GLN A 144 21.17 13.98 -10.51
N LEU A 145 21.56 14.94 -9.67
CA LEU A 145 20.63 15.74 -8.87
C LEU A 145 20.33 17.07 -9.59
N TYR A 146 19.07 17.47 -9.60
CA TYR A 146 18.61 18.71 -10.25
C TYR A 146 18.07 19.71 -9.21
N VAL A 147 18.14 21.01 -9.52
CA VAL A 147 17.57 22.08 -8.69
C VAL A 147 16.06 22.18 -8.94
N GLY A 148 15.25 21.86 -7.93
CA GLY A 148 13.80 22.03 -7.99
C GLY A 148 13.07 21.23 -6.91
N LYS A 149 12.02 21.80 -6.30
CA LYS A 149 11.26 21.12 -5.22
C LYS A 149 10.53 19.87 -5.68
N ASN A 150 10.23 19.76 -6.97
CA ASN A 150 9.35 18.72 -7.53
C ASN A 150 9.99 17.84 -8.61
N VAL A 151 11.28 18.04 -8.92
CA VAL A 151 11.96 17.24 -9.95
C VAL A 151 12.84 16.20 -9.26
N PRO A 152 12.41 14.92 -9.21
CA PRO A 152 13.27 13.87 -8.68
C PRO A 152 14.51 13.76 -9.55
N GLY A 153 15.69 13.75 -8.92
CA GLY A 153 16.95 13.52 -9.62
C GLY A 153 16.95 12.19 -10.39
N LYS A 154 17.85 12.07 -11.36
CA LYS A 154 18.09 10.81 -12.07
C LYS A 154 18.82 9.84 -11.15
N VAL A 155 18.18 8.72 -10.84
CA VAL A 155 18.74 7.64 -10.03
C VAL A 155 19.84 6.89 -10.79
N GLY A 156 20.95 6.59 -10.11
CA GLY A 156 22.00 5.74 -10.67
C GLY A 156 21.56 4.28 -10.86
N PRO A 157 22.12 3.53 -11.83
CA PRO A 157 21.67 2.18 -12.17
C PRO A 157 22.01 1.11 -11.13
N ASN A 158 23.06 1.32 -10.34
CA ASN A 158 23.68 0.23 -9.55
C ASN A 158 23.21 0.19 -8.09
N ILE A 159 22.73 1.30 -7.55
CA ILE A 159 22.49 1.45 -6.11
C ILE A 159 21.09 2.02 -5.90
N THR A 160 20.24 1.23 -5.25
CA THR A 160 18.86 1.62 -4.92
C THR A 160 18.76 2.11 -3.47
N VAL A 161 17.67 2.82 -3.14
CA VAL A 161 17.36 3.23 -1.75
C VAL A 161 17.35 2.02 -0.80
N LYS A 162 16.88 0.86 -1.28
CA LYS A 162 16.88 -0.39 -0.50
C LYS A 162 18.30 -0.85 -0.15
N THR A 163 19.24 -0.72 -1.09
CA THR A 163 20.66 -1.05 -0.86
C THR A 163 21.25 -0.17 0.23
N LEU A 164 20.99 1.14 0.19
CA LEU A 164 21.45 2.08 1.22
C LEU A 164 20.85 1.76 2.59
N ARG A 165 19.53 1.52 2.66
CA ARG A 165 18.87 1.11 3.92
C ARG A 165 19.48 -0.17 4.49
N ASN A 166 19.77 -1.16 3.66
CA ASN A 166 20.43 -2.39 4.10
C ASN A 166 21.86 -2.14 4.62
N ALA A 167 22.63 -1.26 3.98
CA ALA A 167 23.97 -0.89 4.46
C ALA A 167 23.91 -0.20 5.84
N ILE A 168 22.91 0.66 6.05
CA ILE A 168 22.64 1.33 7.33
C ILE A 168 22.27 0.30 8.41
N SER A 169 21.34 -0.62 8.12
CA SER A 169 20.93 -1.65 9.07
C SER A 169 22.08 -2.60 9.46
N ARG A 170 23.06 -2.77 8.57
CA ARG A 170 24.28 -3.56 8.84
C ARG A 170 25.38 -2.77 9.55
N GLY A 171 25.18 -1.48 9.82
CA GLY A 171 26.20 -0.60 10.39
C GLY A 171 27.39 -0.33 9.47
N GLN A 172 27.24 -0.54 8.16
CA GLN A 172 28.30 -0.33 7.17
C GLN A 172 28.33 1.10 6.63
N LEU A 173 27.20 1.80 6.67
CA LEU A 173 27.06 3.19 6.26
C LEU A 173 26.69 4.03 7.49
N ALA A 174 27.51 5.04 7.78
CA ALA A 174 27.22 6.00 8.85
C ALA A 174 26.01 6.87 8.48
N VAL A 175 25.23 7.26 9.48
CA VAL A 175 23.99 8.03 9.29
C VAL A 175 23.92 9.14 10.32
N PHE A 176 23.52 10.32 9.86
CA PHE A 176 23.14 11.43 10.71
C PHE A 176 21.63 11.35 11.04
N ARG A 177 21.29 11.29 12.32
CA ARG A 177 19.91 11.21 12.81
C ARG A 177 19.56 12.43 13.67
N PRO A 178 19.17 13.56 13.05
CA PRO A 178 18.67 14.71 13.79
C PRO A 178 17.27 14.44 14.37
N ASN A 179 16.52 13.49 13.81
CA ASN A 179 15.23 13.00 14.34
C ASN A 179 15.16 11.47 14.13
N GLU A 180 14.47 10.75 15.02
CA GLU A 180 14.28 9.30 14.93
C GLU A 180 13.59 8.85 13.63
N LYS A 181 12.77 9.72 13.02
CA LYS A 181 11.99 9.39 11.82
C LYS A 181 12.76 9.55 10.52
N ASN A 182 13.76 10.43 10.47
CA ASN A 182 14.42 10.84 9.23
C ASN A 182 15.90 10.45 9.26
N LEU A 183 16.34 9.71 8.24
CA LEU A 183 17.72 9.29 8.05
C LEU A 183 18.39 10.22 7.04
N TYR A 184 19.48 10.86 7.44
CA TYR A 184 20.29 11.70 6.56
C TYR A 184 21.68 11.11 6.40
N VAL A 185 22.22 11.24 5.20
CA VAL A 185 23.58 10.80 4.88
C VAL A 185 24.28 11.92 4.14
N THR A 186 25.53 12.17 4.47
CA THR A 186 26.34 13.16 3.76
C THR A 186 27.07 12.52 2.57
N ARG A 187 27.46 13.34 1.60
CA ARG A 187 28.19 12.87 0.42
C ARG A 187 29.54 12.25 0.78
N LEU A 188 30.21 12.75 1.83
CA LEU A 188 31.46 12.15 2.34
C LEU A 188 31.24 10.72 2.86
N MET A 189 30.20 10.49 3.67
CA MET A 189 29.89 9.16 4.19
C MET A 189 29.66 8.14 3.07
N ILE A 190 29.05 8.57 1.96
CA ILE A 190 28.85 7.73 0.77
C ILE A 190 30.17 7.42 0.08
N LYS A 191 31.06 8.40 -0.08
CA LYS A 191 32.40 8.18 -0.66
C LYS A 191 33.22 7.19 0.17
N GLU A 192 33.23 7.35 1.48
CA GLU A 192 33.90 6.42 2.40
C GLU A 192 33.33 5.00 2.30
N TRP A 193 32.00 4.88 2.29
CA TRP A 193 31.34 3.59 2.14
C TRP A 193 31.63 2.92 0.79
N LEU A 194 31.63 3.68 -0.31
CA LEU A 194 32.00 3.17 -1.62
C LEU A 194 33.46 2.70 -1.65
N HIS A 195 34.37 3.43 -1.01
CA HIS A 195 35.77 3.02 -0.87
C HIS A 195 35.89 1.68 -0.14
N LEU A 196 35.20 1.54 0.99
CA LEU A 196 35.15 0.27 1.75
C LEU A 196 34.55 -0.89 0.93
N CYS A 197 33.55 -0.61 0.09
CA CYS A 197 32.97 -1.62 -0.80
C CYS A 197 33.97 -2.07 -1.88
N GLN A 198 34.77 -1.15 -2.42
CA GLN A 198 35.81 -1.47 -3.41
C GLN A 198 37.00 -2.20 -2.79
N GLU A 199 37.39 -1.88 -1.56
CA GLU A 199 38.46 -2.61 -0.86
C GLU A 199 38.07 -4.06 -0.58
N LYS A 200 36.81 -4.30 -0.19
CA LYS A 200 36.27 -5.66 0.01
C LYS A 200 36.22 -6.48 -1.28
N SER A 201 36.01 -5.84 -2.43
CA SER A 201 35.99 -6.57 -3.71
C SER A 201 37.40 -6.89 -4.22
N LYS A 202 38.38 -6.00 -3.95
CA LYS A 202 39.78 -6.20 -4.34
C LYS A 202 40.53 -7.18 -3.44
N ASN A 203 40.15 -7.24 -2.16
CA ASN A 203 40.63 -8.22 -1.22
C ASN A 203 39.48 -9.16 -0.86
N PRO A 204 39.17 -10.19 -1.67
CA PRO A 204 38.38 -11.31 -1.19
C PRO A 204 39.24 -12.00 -0.14
N VAL A 205 39.16 -11.52 1.11
CA VAL A 205 39.68 -12.26 2.25
C VAL A 205 38.91 -13.56 2.22
N SER A 206 39.60 -14.59 1.72
CA SER A 206 39.25 -16.00 1.82
C SER A 206 39.06 -16.32 3.30
N LEU A 207 37.88 -16.00 3.84
CA LEU A 207 37.37 -16.57 5.07
C LEU A 207 36.92 -17.99 4.73
N ASN A 208 37.91 -18.86 4.53
CA ASN A 208 37.77 -20.29 4.72
C ASN A 208 37.61 -20.54 6.22
N GLU A 209 36.44 -20.24 6.78
CA GLU A 209 35.96 -20.90 7.99
C GLU A 209 34.87 -21.88 7.60
N SER A 210 35.35 -23.02 7.10
CA SER A 210 34.60 -24.26 7.01
C SER A 210 34.05 -24.61 8.40
N PRO A 211 32.73 -24.79 8.59
CA PRO A 211 32.24 -25.44 9.79
C PRO A 211 32.68 -26.92 9.72
N VAL A 212 33.61 -27.29 10.60
CA VAL A 212 34.12 -28.65 10.75
C VAL A 212 32.95 -29.60 11.02
N THR A 213 32.83 -30.57 10.13
CA THR A 213 31.89 -31.68 10.15
C THR A 213 32.10 -32.59 11.35
N THR A 214 31.03 -33.11 11.94
CA THR A 214 31.05 -34.45 12.52
C THR A 214 29.86 -35.26 12.00
N LYS A 215 30.18 -36.24 11.15
CA LYS A 215 29.24 -37.20 10.56
C LYS A 215 28.73 -38.17 11.62
N ARG A 216 27.44 -38.54 11.56
CA ARG A 216 26.99 -39.90 11.88
C ARG A 216 25.95 -40.34 10.84
N ALA A 217 26.12 -41.56 10.34
CA ALA A 217 25.44 -42.13 9.20
C ALA A 217 24.20 -42.97 9.56
N SER A 218 23.46 -43.37 8.51
CA SER A 218 22.39 -44.39 8.40
C SER A 218 20.99 -43.97 8.91
N SER A 219 19.85 -44.26 8.26
CA SER A 219 19.52 -45.09 7.09
C SER A 219 18.10 -44.77 6.56
N LEU A 220 17.90 -45.10 5.28
CA LEU A 220 16.68 -45.29 4.48
C LEU A 220 15.41 -45.79 5.22
N THR A 221 14.23 -45.16 5.04
CA THR A 221 12.97 -45.77 4.53
C THR A 221 11.74 -44.83 4.53
N LYS A 222 11.01 -44.86 3.40
CA LYS A 222 9.55 -44.69 3.18
C LYS A 222 8.81 -43.36 3.49
N ALA A 223 8.14 -42.87 2.45
CA ALA A 223 7.14 -41.79 2.36
C ALA A 223 5.76 -42.17 2.99
N PRO A 224 4.65 -41.42 2.81
CA PRO A 224 4.42 -39.98 2.57
C PRO A 224 3.50 -39.35 3.65
N GLY A 225 3.61 -38.04 3.92
CA GLY A 225 2.81 -37.37 4.96
C GLY A 225 2.24 -36.03 4.52
N SER A 226 0.94 -36.03 4.23
CA SER A 226 -0.03 -34.93 4.19
C SER A 226 0.48 -33.52 4.55
N SER A 227 0.34 -32.58 3.60
CA SER A 227 0.45 -31.14 3.87
C SER A 227 -0.93 -30.51 3.72
N SER A 228 -1.51 -30.07 4.83
CA SER A 228 -2.70 -29.21 4.86
C SER A 228 -2.28 -27.77 4.61
N THR A 229 -2.84 -27.16 3.57
CA THR A 229 -2.75 -25.72 3.30
C THR A 229 -3.55 -24.94 4.35
N THR A 230 -2.86 -24.36 5.34
CA THR A 230 -3.43 -23.31 6.19
C THR A 230 -3.34 -21.98 5.46
N GLU A 231 -4.35 -21.68 4.65
CA GLU A 231 -4.53 -20.38 3.98
C GLU A 231 -5.70 -19.66 4.66
N ASN A 232 -5.44 -18.88 5.73
CA ASN A 232 -6.39 -17.88 6.22
C ASN A 232 -5.77 -16.91 7.25
N ARG A 233 -4.78 -16.10 6.83
CA ARG A 233 -4.23 -15.03 7.69
C ARG A 233 -4.30 -13.61 7.11
N LEU A 234 -4.91 -13.41 5.94
CA LEU A 234 -4.96 -12.09 5.30
C LEU A 234 -6.18 -11.23 5.67
N ARG A 235 -7.17 -11.76 6.41
CA ARG A 235 -8.39 -11.00 6.75
C ARG A 235 -8.42 -10.33 8.13
N GLN A 236 -7.47 -10.62 9.02
CA GLN A 236 -7.46 -10.03 10.38
C GLN A 236 -6.73 -8.68 10.47
N ASP A 237 -5.86 -8.34 9.52
CA ASP A 237 -5.07 -7.10 9.64
C ASP A 237 -5.82 -5.82 9.24
N ALA A 238 -6.85 -5.93 8.37
CA ALA A 238 -7.59 -4.75 7.89
C ALA A 238 -8.43 -4.06 8.98
N LEU A 239 -9.00 -4.81 9.94
CA LEU A 239 -9.80 -4.24 11.03
C LEU A 239 -8.94 -3.57 12.12
N SER A 240 -7.66 -3.94 12.24
CA SER A 240 -6.74 -3.36 13.24
C SER A 240 -6.22 -1.97 12.86
N LEU A 241 -6.31 -1.59 11.57
CA LEU A 241 -5.88 -0.28 11.07
C LEU A 241 -6.97 0.78 11.19
N LEU A 242 -8.25 0.39 11.19
CA LEU A 242 -9.36 1.35 11.28
C LEU A 242 -9.58 1.88 12.71
N THR A 243 -9.30 1.05 13.72
CA THR A 243 -9.49 1.40 15.15
C THR A 243 -8.34 2.21 15.76
N LYS A 244 -7.17 2.28 15.11
CA LYS A 244 -6.02 3.08 15.58
C LYS A 244 -6.05 4.54 15.15
N ASN A 245 -6.94 4.93 14.23
CA ASN A 245 -7.05 6.31 13.74
C ASN A 245 -8.15 7.14 14.42
N LEU A 246 -8.76 6.63 15.50
CA LEU A 246 -9.80 7.32 16.28
C LEU A 246 -9.38 7.62 17.74
N ARG A 247 -8.09 7.91 17.97
CA ARG A 247 -7.60 8.51 19.22
C ARG A 247 -6.69 9.69 18.96
#